data_AF-A0A6G4HXY5-F1
#
_entry.id   AF-A0A6G4HXY5-F1
#
_cell.length_a   1.000
_cell.length_b   1.000
_cell.length_c   1.000
_cell.angle_alpha   90.00
_cell.angle_beta   90.00
_cell.angle_gamma   90.00
#
_symmetry.space_group_name_H-M   'P 1'
#
loop_
_entity.id
_entity.type
_entity.pdbx_description
1 polymer ?
#
loop_
_entity_poly.entity_id
_entity_poly.type
_entity_poly.pdbx_seq_one_letter_code
_entity_poly.pdbx_strand_id
1 'polypeptide(L)'
;MLNDYHDTHIKEKVSGLKDAYKDISYIKLPEYDDFKYLLNTRKSIGVKSLFASVPIHGKLYDYCRFSKEDRNEYYKKINKMVISYGFQILDLSQYEYGEYYAFSMGRMVAF
;
A
#
# COMPACT_ATOMS: atom_id res chain seq x y z
N MET A 1 3.29 18.91 2.59
CA MET A 1 1.86 19.11 2.90
C MET A 1 1.61 20.60 2.96
N LEU A 2 0.52 21.13 2.37
CA LEU A 2 0.12 22.52 2.65
C LEU A 2 -0.13 22.64 4.15
N ASN A 3 0.67 23.47 4.82
CA ASN A 3 0.77 23.54 6.28
C ASN A 3 -0.59 23.79 6.96
N ASP A 4 -1.49 24.54 6.32
CA ASP A 4 -2.78 24.91 6.90
C ASP A 4 -3.77 23.75 7.01
N TYR A 5 -3.79 22.83 6.03
CA TYR A 5 -4.69 21.67 6.07
C TYR A 5 -4.26 20.66 7.13
N HIS A 6 -2.94 20.48 7.31
CA HIS A 6 -2.39 19.61 8.33
C HIS A 6 -2.75 20.10 9.74
N ASP A 7 -2.58 21.38 10.01
CA ASP A 7 -2.78 21.94 11.33
C ASP A 7 -4.26 22.02 11.73
N THR A 8 -5.16 22.21 10.76
CA THR A 8 -6.60 22.36 11.05
C THR A 8 -7.36 21.03 11.14
N HIS A 9 -6.95 19.98 10.42
CA HIS A 9 -7.74 18.74 10.29
C HIS A 9 -7.02 17.45 10.68
N ILE A 10 -5.69 17.48 10.73
CA ILE A 10 -4.87 16.27 10.90
C ILE A 10 -4.19 16.25 12.27
N LYS A 11 -3.73 17.39 12.78
CA LYS A 11 -2.92 17.51 14.00
C LYS A 11 -3.51 16.83 15.24
N GLU A 12 -4.79 17.04 15.53
CA GLU A 12 -5.45 16.41 16.69
C GLU A 12 -5.65 14.90 16.49
N LYS A 13 -5.99 14.47 15.28
CA LYS A 13 -6.26 13.06 14.94
C LYS A 13 -5.00 12.22 14.83
N VAL A 14 -3.87 12.82 14.45
CA VAL A 14 -2.58 12.11 14.33
C VAL A 14 -2.10 11.62 15.68
N SER A 15 -2.35 12.34 16.77
CA SER A 15 -1.93 11.90 18.10
C SER A 15 -2.46 10.49 18.46
N GLY A 16 -3.70 10.17 18.07
CA GLY A 16 -4.32 8.86 18.28
C GLY A 16 -3.83 7.75 17.35
N LEU A 17 -3.02 8.08 16.33
CA LEU A 17 -2.42 7.10 15.43
C LEU A 17 -1.07 6.58 15.93
N LYS A 18 -0.49 7.22 16.96
CA LYS A 18 0.78 6.77 17.52
C LYS A 18 0.67 5.31 17.96
N ASP A 19 1.57 4.48 17.45
CA ASP A 19 1.64 3.05 17.74
C ASP A 19 0.38 2.22 17.34
N ALA A 20 -0.60 2.80 16.64
CA ALA A 20 -1.89 2.18 16.37
C ALA A 20 -1.79 0.89 15.52
N TYR A 21 -0.71 0.72 14.76
CA TYR A 21 -0.51 -0.40 13.83
C TYR A 21 0.65 -1.32 14.23
N LYS A 22 1.13 -1.25 15.47
CA LYS A 22 2.26 -2.04 15.97
C LYS A 22 2.08 -3.57 15.86
N ASP A 23 0.84 -4.04 15.99
CA ASP A 23 0.50 -5.47 16.00
C ASP A 23 -0.22 -5.92 14.71
N ILE A 24 -0.31 -5.04 13.70
CA ILE A 24 -0.91 -5.34 12.40
C ILE A 24 0.17 -5.93 11.49
N SER A 25 -0.22 -6.92 10.67
CA SER A 25 0.63 -7.50 9.63
C SER A 25 -0.15 -7.69 8.33
N TYR A 26 0.51 -7.43 7.19
CA TYR A 26 -0.06 -7.67 5.85
C TYR A 26 0.49 -8.94 5.19
N ILE A 27 1.22 -9.78 5.91
CA ILE A 27 1.86 -10.97 5.34
C ILE A 27 0.80 -12.02 4.98
N LYS A 28 -0.24 -12.18 5.81
CA LYS A 28 -1.33 -13.14 5.63
C LYS A 28 -2.67 -12.42 5.71
N LEU A 29 -3.28 -12.23 4.54
CA LEU A 29 -4.54 -11.51 4.37
C LEU A 29 -5.43 -12.30 3.39
N PRO A 30 -6.76 -12.40 3.62
CA PRO A 30 -7.68 -13.03 2.67
C PRO A 30 -7.69 -12.33 1.31
N GLU A 31 -7.38 -11.04 1.27
CA GLU A 31 -7.33 -10.22 0.05
C GLU A 31 -6.31 -10.73 -0.99
N TYR A 32 -5.32 -11.54 -0.59
CA TYR A 32 -4.42 -12.18 -1.56
C TYR A 32 -5.15 -13.20 -2.44
N ASP A 33 -6.16 -13.90 -1.91
CA ASP A 33 -6.94 -14.85 -2.69
C ASP A 33 -7.89 -14.12 -3.64
N ASP A 34 -8.52 -13.04 -3.17
CA ASP A 34 -9.32 -12.14 -4.02
C ASP A 34 -8.48 -11.54 -5.17
N PHE A 35 -7.24 -11.15 -4.86
CA PHE A 35 -6.31 -10.65 -5.88
C PHE A 35 -5.95 -11.73 -6.91
N LYS A 36 -5.76 -12.99 -6.49
CA LYS A 36 -5.58 -14.11 -7.44
C LYS A 36 -6.81 -14.28 -8.35
N TYR A 37 -8.02 -14.13 -7.81
CA TYR A 37 -9.24 -14.18 -8.62
C TYR A 37 -9.24 -13.07 -9.68
N LEU A 38 -8.89 -11.83 -9.32
CA LEU A 38 -8.76 -10.73 -10.28
C LEU A 38 -7.73 -11.04 -11.39
N LEU A 39 -6.55 -11.53 -11.00
CA LEU A 39 -5.47 -11.88 -11.95
C LEU A 39 -5.89 -13.03 -12.87
N ASN A 40 -6.53 -14.07 -12.34
CA ASN A 40 -7.08 -15.19 -13.10
C ASN A 40 -8.13 -14.71 -14.12
N THR A 41 -9.09 -13.89 -13.68
CA THR A 41 -10.14 -13.37 -14.56
C THR A 41 -9.55 -12.51 -15.68
N ARG A 42 -8.62 -11.60 -15.37
CA ARG A 42 -7.95 -10.77 -16.41
C ARG A 42 -7.19 -11.64 -17.42
N LYS A 43 -6.57 -12.72 -16.95
CA LYS A 43 -5.82 -13.64 -17.80
C LYS A 43 -6.74 -14.47 -18.69
N SER A 44 -7.87 -14.96 -18.17
CA SER A 44 -8.82 -15.78 -18.94
C SER A 44 -9.49 -15.01 -20.07
N ILE A 45 -9.76 -13.71 -19.88
CA ILE A 45 -10.34 -12.83 -20.90
C ILE A 45 -9.30 -12.20 -21.83
N GLY A 46 -8.00 -12.47 -21.63
CA GLY A 46 -6.92 -11.97 -22.49
C GLY A 46 -6.65 -10.46 -22.39
N VAL A 47 -7.05 -9.80 -21.30
CA VAL A 47 -6.86 -8.35 -21.15
C VAL A 47 -5.41 -8.03 -20.78
N LYS A 48 -4.76 -7.19 -21.60
CA LYS A 48 -3.46 -6.61 -21.26
C LYS A 48 -3.62 -5.62 -20.11
N SER A 49 -2.97 -5.91 -18.99
CA SER A 49 -3.07 -5.10 -17.78
C SER A 49 -1.70 -4.60 -17.32
N LEU A 50 -1.65 -3.33 -16.94
CA LEU A 50 -0.58 -2.74 -16.14
C LEU A 50 -1.13 -2.51 -14.73
N PHE A 51 -0.47 -3.09 -13.73
CA PHE A 51 -0.77 -2.84 -12.32
C PHE A 51 0.15 -1.75 -11.77
N ALA A 52 -0.30 -1.02 -10.75
CA ALA A 52 0.53 -0.03 -10.05
C ALA A 52 0.57 -0.37 -8.55
N SER A 53 1.77 -0.56 -8.01
CA SER A 53 2.01 -0.69 -6.57
C SER A 53 2.32 0.70 -6.02
N VAL A 54 1.33 1.32 -5.38
CA VAL A 54 1.42 2.68 -4.83
C VAL A 54 2.07 2.62 -3.44
N PRO A 55 3.07 3.48 -3.13
CA PRO A 55 3.70 3.51 -1.83
C PRO A 55 2.75 4.08 -0.77
N ILE A 56 2.92 3.62 0.46
CA ILE A 56 2.32 4.26 1.63
C ILE A 56 3.17 5.45 2.08
N HIS A 57 2.62 6.32 2.94
CA HIS A 57 3.38 7.43 3.53
C HIS A 57 4.33 6.92 4.63
N GLY A 58 5.58 6.62 4.29
CA GLY A 58 6.57 5.97 5.16
C GLY A 58 6.69 6.62 6.54
N LYS A 59 6.92 7.94 6.61
CA LYS A 59 7.04 8.68 7.89
C LYS A 59 5.81 8.55 8.80
N LEU A 60 4.63 8.41 8.21
CA LEU A 60 3.38 8.32 8.98
C LEU A 60 3.21 6.89 9.51
N TYR A 61 3.44 5.88 8.67
CA TYR A 61 3.33 4.50 9.09
C TYR A 61 4.42 4.09 10.08
N ASP A 62 5.59 4.70 10.01
CA ASP A 62 6.63 4.58 11.04
C ASP A 62 6.14 5.16 12.39
N TYR A 63 5.45 6.31 12.36
CA TYR A 63 4.80 6.89 13.55
C TYR A 63 3.66 6.01 14.10
N CYS A 64 2.91 5.33 13.22
CA CYS A 64 1.92 4.32 13.59
C CYS A 64 2.54 3.00 14.05
N ARG A 65 3.87 2.85 13.95
CA ARG A 65 4.65 1.62 14.20
C ARG A 65 4.25 0.41 13.35
N PHE A 66 3.77 0.63 12.13
CA PHE A 66 3.61 -0.49 11.20
C PHE A 66 4.98 -0.97 10.71
N SER A 67 5.25 -2.27 10.81
CA SER A 67 6.54 -2.89 10.47
C SER A 67 7.00 -2.55 9.04
N LYS A 68 8.20 -1.98 8.88
CA LYS A 68 8.77 -1.68 7.55
C LYS A 68 9.11 -2.96 6.80
N GLU A 69 9.52 -3.99 7.54
CA GLU A 69 9.78 -5.33 7.04
C GLU A 69 8.51 -5.93 6.43
N ASP A 70 7.38 -5.83 7.13
CA ASP A 70 6.07 -6.33 6.64
C ASP A 70 5.62 -5.59 5.39
N ARG A 71 5.80 -4.27 5.33
CA ARG A 71 5.50 -3.46 4.14
C ARG A 71 6.33 -3.90 2.94
N ASN A 72 7.63 -4.08 3.13
CA ASN A 72 8.54 -4.56 2.09
C ASN A 72 8.17 -5.98 1.63
N GLU A 73 7.78 -6.86 2.54
CA GLU A 73 7.32 -8.21 2.19
C GLU A 73 6.02 -8.18 1.39
N TYR A 74 5.06 -7.33 1.81
CA TYR A 74 3.82 -7.08 1.06
C TYR A 74 4.10 -6.65 -0.38
N TYR A 75 4.94 -5.63 -0.60
CA TYR A 75 5.28 -5.16 -1.96
C TYR A 75 5.91 -6.27 -2.81
N LYS A 76 6.88 -7.00 -2.25
CA LYS A 76 7.52 -8.13 -2.95
C LYS A 76 6.52 -9.22 -3.32
N LYS A 77 5.57 -9.52 -2.43
CA LYS A 77 4.55 -10.54 -2.65
C LYS A 77 3.60 -10.14 -3.77
N ILE A 78 3.07 -8.91 -3.76
CA ILE A 78 2.20 -8.38 -4.83
C ILE A 78 2.93 -8.38 -6.17
N ASN A 79 4.15 -7.84 -6.23
CA ASN A 79 4.96 -7.84 -7.45
C ASN A 79 5.16 -9.26 -8.01
N LYS A 80 5.54 -10.20 -7.14
CA LYS A 80 5.74 -11.60 -7.54
C LYS A 80 4.45 -12.22 -8.08
N MET A 81 3.31 -11.96 -7.45
CA MET A 81 2.02 -12.45 -7.92
C MET A 81 1.68 -11.90 -9.30
N VAL A 82 1.74 -10.58 -9.51
CA VAL A 82 1.42 -9.96 -10.80
C VAL A 82 2.31 -10.49 -11.93
N ILE A 83 3.62 -10.54 -11.68
CA ILE A 83 4.60 -11.03 -12.67
C ILE A 83 4.38 -12.52 -12.97
N SER A 84 4.10 -13.35 -11.97
CA SER A 84 3.86 -14.79 -12.17
C SER A 84 2.63 -15.10 -13.05
N TYR A 85 1.69 -14.16 -13.13
CA TYR A 85 0.51 -14.27 -13.99
C TYR A 85 0.77 -13.78 -15.42
N GLY A 86 1.93 -13.15 -15.68
CA GLY A 86 2.32 -12.63 -16.99
C GLY A 86 1.94 -11.16 -17.21
N PHE A 87 1.60 -10.42 -16.16
CA PHE A 87 1.26 -9.00 -16.25
C PHE A 87 2.45 -8.10 -15.90
N GLN A 88 2.37 -6.83 -16.31
CA GLN A 88 3.34 -5.80 -15.96
C GLN A 88 2.93 -5.08 -14.68
N ILE A 89 3.91 -4.62 -13.91
CA ILE A 89 3.70 -3.81 -12.71
C ILE A 89 4.64 -2.61 -12.68
N LEU A 90 4.07 -1.43 -12.42
CA LEU A 90 4.78 -0.23 -12.03
C LEU A 90 4.94 -0.24 -10.51
N ASP A 91 6.14 -0.55 -10.02
CA ASP A 91 6.43 -0.56 -8.59
C ASP A 91 6.98 0.80 -8.13
N LEU A 92 6.18 1.50 -7.33
CA LEU A 92 6.51 2.80 -6.75
C LEU A 92 6.85 2.70 -5.26
N SER A 93 7.00 1.50 -4.69
CA SER A 93 7.30 1.28 -3.27
C SER A 93 8.57 2.00 -2.80
N GLN A 94 9.56 2.20 -3.69
CA GLN A 94 10.77 2.97 -3.39
C GLN A 94 10.51 4.43 -2.98
N TYR A 95 9.31 4.97 -3.28
CA TYR A 95 8.94 6.36 -3.00
C TYR A 95 8.16 6.54 -1.68
N GLU A 96 8.14 5.54 -0.76
CA GLU A 96 7.49 5.66 0.56
C GLU A 96 7.85 6.95 1.32
N TYR A 97 9.09 7.42 1.17
CA TYR A 97 9.62 8.60 1.88
C TYR A 97 9.76 9.82 0.97
N GLY A 98 9.31 9.72 -0.28
CA GLY A 98 9.34 10.82 -1.24
C GLY A 98 8.40 11.94 -0.81
N GLU A 99 8.84 13.19 -0.95
CA GLU A 99 7.96 14.32 -0.73
C GLU A 99 6.85 14.32 -1.79
N TYR A 100 5.59 14.50 -1.37
CA TYR A 100 4.40 14.58 -2.23
C TYR A 100 3.88 13.27 -2.85
N TYR A 101 4.52 12.12 -2.64
CA TYR A 101 4.10 10.84 -3.26
C TYR A 101 2.95 10.13 -2.55
N ALA A 102 2.67 10.45 -1.29
CA ALA A 102 1.63 9.77 -0.51
C ALA A 102 0.50 10.72 -0.13
N PHE A 103 -0.48 10.84 -1.03
CA PHE A 103 -1.79 11.41 -0.74
C PHE A 103 -2.69 10.34 -0.13
N SER A 104 -2.84 10.37 1.20
CA SER A 104 -4.01 9.94 1.99
C SER A 104 -3.74 8.95 3.13
N MET A 105 -4.36 9.27 4.27
CA MET A 105 -4.77 8.36 5.35
C MET A 105 -6.15 7.74 5.05
N GLY A 106 -6.50 7.59 3.78
CA GLY A 106 -7.82 7.14 3.36
C GLY A 106 -7.70 5.77 2.74
N ARG A 107 -7.87 4.72 3.55
CA ARG A 107 -8.13 3.31 3.16
C ARG A 107 -7.43 2.89 1.86
N MET A 108 -6.34 2.15 2.01
CA MET A 108 -5.87 1.29 0.93
C MET A 108 -6.99 0.29 0.62
N VAL A 109 -7.81 0.58 -0.40
CA VAL A 109 -8.65 -0.43 -1.02
C VAL A 109 -7.68 -1.22 -1.87
N ALA A 110 -7.31 -2.39 -1.37
CA ALA A 110 -6.53 -3.34 -2.15
C ALA A 110 -7.38 -3.79 -3.34
N PHE A 111 -7.12 -3.24 -4.53
CA PHE A 111 -7.20 -3.88 -5.85
C PHE A 111 -6.37 -3.11 -6.88
#